data_AF-A0A7D5MDE9-F1
#
_entry.id   AF-A0A7D5MDE9-F1
#
_cell.length_a   1.000
_cell.length_b   1.000
_cell.length_c   1.000
_cell.angle_alpha   90.00
_cell.angle_beta   90.00
_cell.angle_gamma   90.00
#
_symmetry.space_group_name_H-M   'P 1'
#
loop_
_entity.id
_entity.type
_entity.pdbx_description
1 polymer ?
#
loop_
_entity_poly.entity_id
_entity_poly.type
_entity_poly.pdbx_seq_one_letter_code
_entity_poly.pdbx_strand_id
1 'polypeptide(L)'
;MQFSQSLILGFLVIAAISGVIGVISLYQFVTIIDSLKTAVPESIEDFKTKASILENDRLIMYYDEVLTQSARNYAFTHDEKWKSRYLQIEPVLDKLIKEPYSDANNSVFFELNKINIELVNMEKEAIRLTDDGEYKQAISLLESDEYTNLKSHYTDSLKIHSKNNNLEYNDGIRSLENTSLLLSSNIDRVTKEGTIVLEIIFPILVSLSILLGIFFSKRLSAPIGDLKKSVKLIAAGNFDVNIPVRGPDEIKELIQDFKTMVIELNKIDIMKNDFSAMITHELKTPLVPIIGYVDLLLSKHFGDLNQNQIERLLKIKNNCVRMQNMVTDILDINRMGTNQLKFNMEINDMSLIVMFAIDMLKDEFSKKKLQL
;
A
#
# COMPACT_ATOMS: atom_id res chain seq x y z
N MET A 1 22.71 6.37 -8.38
CA MET A 1 22.59 5.48 -7.21
C MET A 1 22.06 6.18 -5.95
N GLN A 2 22.43 7.42 -5.61
CA GLN A 2 21.83 8.16 -4.47
C GLN A 2 20.32 8.42 -4.60
N PHE A 3 19.81 8.49 -5.84
CA PHE A 3 18.39 8.71 -6.10
C PHE A 3 17.50 7.58 -5.54
N SER A 4 18.01 6.35 -5.38
CA SER A 4 17.16 5.21 -4.99
C SER A 4 16.79 5.20 -3.51
N GLN A 5 17.65 5.67 -2.60
CA GLN A 5 17.37 5.60 -1.16
C GLN A 5 16.31 6.63 -0.73
N SER A 6 16.37 7.85 -1.27
CA SER A 6 15.34 8.86 -1.06
C SER A 6 14.00 8.44 -1.69
N LEU A 7 14.04 7.72 -2.80
CA LEU A 7 12.86 7.17 -3.47
C LEU A 7 12.22 6.04 -2.66
N ILE A 8 13.01 5.12 -2.08
CA ILE A 8 12.52 4.02 -1.23
C ILE A 8 11.82 4.57 0.01
N LEU A 9 12.39 5.59 0.66
CA LEU A 9 11.77 6.19 1.84
C LEU A 9 10.45 6.89 1.47
N GLY A 10 10.44 7.66 0.36
CA GLY A 10 9.20 8.25 -0.16
C GLY A 10 8.13 7.20 -0.49
N PHE A 11 8.54 6.07 -1.08
CA PHE A 11 7.64 4.97 -1.39
C PHE A 11 7.06 4.30 -0.13
N LEU A 12 7.87 4.13 0.92
CA LEU A 12 7.41 3.59 2.20
C LEU A 12 6.38 4.50 2.88
N VAL A 13 6.59 5.82 2.84
CA VAL A 13 5.61 6.78 3.39
C VAL A 13 4.31 6.74 2.59
N ILE A 14 4.38 6.77 1.26
CA ILE A 14 3.20 6.66 0.38
C ILE A 14 2.46 5.33 0.61
N ALA A 15 3.18 4.21 0.74
CA ALA A 15 2.58 2.91 1.01
C ALA A 15 1.84 2.90 2.35
N ALA A 16 2.45 3.42 3.42
CA ALA A 16 1.81 3.53 4.72
C ALA A 16 0.54 4.39 4.67
N ILE A 17 0.59 5.53 3.98
CA ILE A 17 -0.56 6.42 3.77
C ILE A 17 -1.68 5.70 3.02
N SER A 18 -1.35 5.03 1.91
CA SER A 18 -2.34 4.29 1.11
C SER A 18 -3.00 3.17 1.91
N GLY A 19 -2.25 2.50 2.80
CA GLY A 19 -2.78 1.49 3.70
C GLY A 19 -3.79 2.07 4.69
N VAL A 20 -3.48 3.20 5.33
CA VAL A 20 -4.38 3.86 6.28
C VAL A 20 -5.68 4.30 5.60
N ILE A 21 -5.58 4.93 4.42
CA ILE A 21 -6.75 5.34 3.64
C ILE A 21 -7.59 4.12 3.25
N GLY A 22 -6.95 3.04 2.80
CA GLY A 22 -7.63 1.79 2.45
C GLY A 22 -8.42 1.19 3.62
N VAL A 23 -7.86 1.19 4.82
CA VAL A 23 -8.55 0.69 6.03
C VAL A 23 -9.76 1.55 6.38
N ILE A 24 -9.65 2.88 6.30
CA ILE A 24 -10.76 3.81 6.58
C ILE A 24 -11.90 3.59 5.57
N SER A 25 -11.58 3.53 4.27
CA SER A 25 -12.57 3.28 3.22
C SER A 25 -13.25 1.93 3.40
N LEU A 26 -12.51 0.89 3.81
CA LEU A 26 -13.07 -0.43 4.06
C LEU A 26 -14.06 -0.42 5.25
N TYR A 27 -13.73 0.30 6.34
CA TYR A 27 -14.62 0.44 7.49
C TYR A 27 -15.93 1.17 7.13
N GLN A 28 -15.83 2.25 6.36
CA GLN A 28 -17.00 2.98 5.85
C GLN A 28 -17.89 2.10 4.95
N PHE A 29 -17.28 1.32 4.06
CA PHE A 29 -18.01 0.41 3.17
C PHE A 29 -18.74 -0.71 3.94
N VAL A 30 -18.11 -1.27 4.97
CA VAL A 30 -18.74 -2.28 5.84
C VAL A 30 -20.02 -1.74 6.49
N THR A 31 -20.03 -0.47 6.89
CA THR A 31 -21.21 0.18 7.51
C THR A 31 -22.40 0.26 6.54
N ILE A 32 -22.15 0.54 5.26
CA ILE A 32 -23.20 0.55 4.23
C ILE A 32 -23.71 -0.88 3.98
N ILE A 33 -22.79 -1.84 3.86
CA ILE A 33 -23.16 -3.25 3.63
C ILE A 33 -24.00 -3.80 4.77
N ASP A 34 -23.70 -3.43 6.02
CA ASP A 34 -24.46 -3.90 7.17
C ASP A 34 -25.92 -3.43 7.11
N SER A 35 -26.14 -2.15 6.76
CA SER A 35 -27.49 -1.58 6.54
C SER A 35 -28.25 -2.28 5.40
N LEU A 36 -27.55 -2.63 4.31
CA LEU A 36 -28.14 -3.37 3.18
C LEU A 36 -28.48 -4.82 3.53
N LYS A 37 -27.67 -5.48 4.37
CA LYS A 37 -27.86 -6.88 4.73
C LYS A 37 -28.94 -7.10 5.78
N THR A 38 -29.25 -6.10 6.59
CA THR A 38 -30.14 -6.23 7.75
C THR A 38 -31.45 -5.47 7.53
N ALA A 39 -31.39 -4.14 7.45
CA ALA A 39 -32.57 -3.28 7.44
C ALA A 39 -33.45 -3.45 6.18
N VAL A 40 -32.83 -3.71 5.01
CA VAL A 40 -33.58 -3.88 3.76
C VAL A 40 -34.37 -5.20 3.76
N PRO A 41 -33.78 -6.38 4.03
CA PRO A 41 -34.54 -7.61 4.17
C PRO A 41 -35.65 -7.54 5.23
N GLU A 42 -35.37 -6.94 6.39
CA GLU A 42 -36.34 -6.83 7.49
C GLU A 42 -37.57 -5.98 7.08
N SER A 43 -37.36 -4.84 6.44
CA SER A 43 -38.47 -4.01 5.94
C SER A 43 -39.26 -4.64 4.79
N ILE A 44 -38.60 -5.42 3.92
CA ILE A 44 -39.30 -6.21 2.88
C ILE A 44 -40.15 -7.30 3.52
N GLU A 45 -39.63 -7.99 4.53
CA GLU A 45 -40.35 -9.07 5.21
C GLU A 45 -41.53 -8.53 6.03
N ASP A 46 -41.35 -7.40 6.73
CA ASP A 46 -42.44 -6.67 7.39
C ASP A 46 -43.53 -6.27 6.39
N PHE A 47 -43.14 -5.69 5.24
CA PHE A 47 -44.10 -5.34 4.19
C PHE A 47 -44.85 -6.56 3.64
N LYS A 48 -44.14 -7.65 3.32
CA LYS A 48 -44.76 -8.90 2.84
C LYS A 48 -45.73 -9.49 3.83
N THR A 49 -45.34 -9.54 5.11
CA THR A 49 -46.18 -10.05 6.19
C THR A 49 -47.47 -9.24 6.30
N LYS A 50 -47.36 -7.90 6.33
CA LYS A 50 -48.53 -7.01 6.40
C LYS A 50 -49.42 -7.14 5.16
N ALA A 51 -48.83 -7.22 3.97
CA ALA A 51 -49.56 -7.40 2.72
C ALA A 51 -50.32 -8.73 2.67
N SER A 52 -49.71 -9.82 3.13
CA SER A 52 -50.34 -11.14 3.17
C SER A 52 -51.52 -11.18 4.15
N ILE A 53 -51.42 -10.53 5.33
CA ILE A 53 -52.54 -10.50 6.28
C ILE A 53 -53.71 -9.68 5.70
N LEU A 54 -53.43 -8.53 5.09
CA LEU A 54 -54.45 -7.73 4.40
C LEU A 54 -55.15 -8.50 3.26
N GLU A 55 -54.41 -9.31 2.52
CA GLU A 55 -54.97 -10.17 1.48
C GLU A 55 -55.91 -11.24 2.07
N ASN A 56 -55.50 -11.87 3.16
CA ASN A 56 -56.33 -12.84 3.88
C ASN A 56 -57.62 -12.21 4.42
N ASP A 57 -57.56 -11.04 5.06
CA ASP A 57 -58.75 -10.33 5.56
C ASP A 57 -59.75 -10.04 4.42
N ARG A 58 -59.25 -9.64 3.24
CA ARG A 58 -60.08 -9.41 2.05
C ARG A 58 -60.72 -10.70 1.53
N LEU A 59 -59.96 -11.80 1.50
CA LEU A 59 -60.48 -13.09 1.07
C LEU A 59 -61.55 -13.61 2.04
N ILE A 60 -61.35 -13.45 3.35
CA ILE A 60 -62.32 -13.82 4.38
C ILE A 60 -63.63 -13.05 4.16
N MET A 61 -63.59 -11.72 4.03
CA MET A 61 -64.80 -10.93 3.73
C MET A 61 -65.47 -11.36 2.42
N TYR A 62 -64.68 -11.63 1.37
CA TYR A 62 -65.21 -12.05 0.09
C TYR A 62 -65.96 -13.39 0.18
N TYR A 63 -65.35 -14.40 0.82
CA TYR A 63 -65.98 -15.72 0.93
C TYR A 63 -67.16 -15.72 1.89
N ASP A 64 -67.11 -14.96 2.98
CA ASP A 64 -68.24 -14.74 3.89
C ASP A 64 -69.44 -14.09 3.16
N GLU A 65 -69.22 -13.04 2.38
CA GLU A 65 -70.29 -12.44 1.55
C GLU A 65 -70.82 -13.45 0.51
N VAL A 66 -69.93 -14.23 -0.10
CA VAL A 66 -70.31 -15.29 -1.04
C VAL A 66 -71.21 -16.34 -0.38
N LEU A 67 -70.92 -16.75 0.86
CA LEU A 67 -71.74 -17.69 1.64
C LEU A 67 -73.10 -17.10 1.98
N THR A 68 -73.13 -15.90 2.54
CA THR A 68 -74.37 -15.20 2.90
C THR A 68 -75.30 -15.04 1.69
N GLN A 69 -74.76 -14.63 0.55
CA GLN A 69 -75.55 -14.50 -0.68
C GLN A 69 -76.01 -15.87 -1.20
N SER A 70 -75.21 -16.92 -1.04
CA SER A 70 -75.59 -18.27 -1.47
C SER A 70 -76.72 -18.82 -0.60
N ALA A 71 -76.63 -18.68 0.72
CA ALA A 71 -77.67 -19.11 1.65
C ALA A 71 -78.99 -18.35 1.41
N ARG A 72 -78.93 -17.02 1.29
CA ARG A 72 -80.11 -16.19 0.99
C ARG A 72 -80.73 -16.55 -0.35
N ASN A 73 -79.94 -16.56 -1.42
CA ASN A 73 -80.48 -16.87 -2.74
C ASN A 73 -81.06 -18.27 -2.80
N TYR A 74 -80.49 -19.25 -2.10
CA TYR A 74 -81.09 -20.57 -1.99
C TYR A 74 -82.45 -20.52 -1.28
N ALA A 75 -82.54 -19.88 -0.12
CA ALA A 75 -83.78 -19.73 0.64
C ALA A 75 -84.89 -19.00 -0.13
N PHE A 76 -84.55 -18.06 -1.01
CA PHE A 76 -85.53 -17.32 -1.83
C PHE A 76 -85.91 -18.03 -3.13
N THR A 77 -84.94 -18.65 -3.81
CA THR A 77 -85.12 -19.14 -5.19
C THR A 77 -85.27 -20.65 -5.30
N HIS A 78 -84.81 -21.40 -4.29
CA HIS A 78 -84.78 -22.87 -4.28
C HIS A 78 -83.90 -23.47 -5.38
N ASP A 79 -83.02 -22.66 -5.99
CA ASP A 79 -82.12 -23.11 -7.04
C ASP A 79 -80.88 -23.76 -6.40
N GLU A 80 -80.76 -25.08 -6.55
CA GLU A 80 -79.69 -25.93 -6.02
C GLU A 80 -78.26 -25.47 -6.39
N LYS A 81 -78.10 -24.62 -7.43
CA LYS A 81 -76.79 -24.03 -7.74
C LYS A 81 -76.25 -23.21 -6.57
N TRP A 82 -77.12 -22.54 -5.81
CA TRP A 82 -76.73 -21.69 -4.69
C TRP A 82 -76.29 -22.53 -3.49
N LYS A 83 -77.02 -23.61 -3.19
CA LYS A 83 -76.61 -24.59 -2.18
C LYS A 83 -75.30 -25.28 -2.54
N SER A 84 -75.12 -25.67 -3.81
CA SER A 84 -73.87 -26.24 -4.31
C SER A 84 -72.69 -25.27 -4.14
N ARG A 85 -72.89 -23.98 -4.47
CA ARG A 85 -71.89 -22.93 -4.26
C ARG A 85 -71.57 -22.74 -2.78
N TYR A 86 -72.58 -22.75 -1.90
CA TYR A 86 -72.39 -22.67 -0.45
C TYR A 86 -71.48 -23.78 0.07
N LEU A 87 -71.81 -25.04 -0.27
CA LEU A 87 -71.08 -26.23 0.18
C LEU A 87 -69.63 -26.29 -0.32
N GLN A 88 -69.33 -25.65 -1.47
CA GLN A 88 -67.96 -25.56 -1.98
C GLN A 88 -67.13 -24.47 -1.29
N ILE A 89 -67.76 -23.38 -0.87
CA ILE A 89 -67.07 -22.20 -0.35
C ILE A 89 -66.87 -22.28 1.17
N GLU A 90 -67.80 -22.92 1.90
CA GLU A 90 -67.73 -22.97 3.37
C GLU A 90 -66.43 -23.61 3.88
N PRO A 91 -65.93 -24.73 3.31
CA PRO A 91 -64.65 -25.29 3.72
C PRO A 91 -63.45 -24.38 3.39
N VAL A 92 -63.55 -23.55 2.35
CA VAL A 92 -62.50 -22.61 1.96
C VAL A 92 -62.41 -21.47 2.97
N LEU A 93 -63.56 -20.90 3.36
CA LEU A 93 -63.62 -19.87 4.41
C LEU A 93 -63.14 -20.43 5.76
N ASP A 94 -63.59 -21.62 6.14
CA ASP A 94 -63.18 -22.29 7.38
C ASP A 94 -61.66 -22.49 7.42
N LYS A 95 -61.07 -22.92 6.30
CA LYS A 95 -59.63 -23.05 6.16
C LYS A 95 -58.93 -21.69 6.28
N LEU A 96 -59.41 -20.65 5.61
CA LEU A 96 -58.78 -19.32 5.67
C LEU A 96 -58.82 -18.70 7.07
N ILE A 97 -59.85 -18.96 7.86
CA ILE A 97 -59.96 -18.48 9.24
C ILE A 97 -59.05 -19.29 10.18
N LYS A 98 -58.81 -20.58 9.90
CA LYS A 98 -58.04 -21.50 10.76
C LYS A 98 -56.55 -21.65 10.40
N GLU A 99 -56.21 -21.61 9.11
CA GLU A 99 -54.86 -21.87 8.58
C GLU A 99 -53.78 -20.88 9.05
N PRO A 100 -54.08 -19.59 9.34
CA PRO A 100 -53.11 -18.67 9.94
C PRO A 100 -52.63 -19.03 11.37
N TYR A 101 -53.14 -20.10 12.01
CA TYR A 101 -52.95 -20.35 13.45
C TYR A 101 -52.02 -21.52 13.83
N SER A 102 -50.84 -21.14 14.34
CA SER A 102 -50.08 -21.87 15.36
C SER A 102 -49.97 -21.12 16.70
N ASP A 103 -50.46 -19.87 16.81
CA ASP A 103 -50.32 -19.04 18.02
C ASP A 103 -51.69 -18.74 18.68
N ALA A 104 -51.95 -19.41 19.81
CA ALA A 104 -53.23 -19.44 20.53
C ALA A 104 -53.63 -18.11 21.24
N ASN A 105 -52.88 -17.03 21.04
CA ASN A 105 -53.02 -15.79 21.83
C ASN A 105 -53.69 -14.60 21.10
N ASN A 106 -54.13 -14.75 19.85
CA ASN A 106 -54.78 -13.64 19.14
C ASN A 106 -56.30 -13.60 19.42
N SER A 107 -56.69 -12.88 20.48
CA SER A 107 -58.08 -12.79 20.97
C SER A 107 -59.09 -12.35 19.91
N VAL A 108 -58.69 -11.54 18.93
CA VAL A 108 -59.57 -11.02 17.88
C VAL A 108 -60.06 -12.11 16.93
N PHE A 109 -59.18 -13.04 16.56
CA PHE A 109 -59.54 -14.14 15.65
C PHE A 109 -60.26 -15.28 16.36
N PHE A 110 -60.03 -15.45 17.66
CA PHE A 110 -60.85 -16.35 18.46
C PHE A 110 -62.33 -15.91 18.43
N GLU A 111 -62.59 -14.62 18.62
CA GLU A 111 -63.93 -14.06 18.49
C GLU A 111 -64.45 -14.13 17.04
N LEU A 112 -63.61 -13.82 16.04
CA LEU A 112 -64.02 -13.95 14.62
C LEU A 112 -64.45 -15.36 14.27
N ASN A 113 -63.68 -16.38 14.68
CA ASN A 113 -63.98 -17.78 14.42
C ASN A 113 -65.26 -18.22 15.17
N LYS A 114 -65.46 -17.74 16.40
CA LYS A 114 -66.70 -18.00 17.14
C LYS A 114 -67.92 -17.45 16.40
N ILE A 115 -67.86 -16.20 15.95
CA ILE A 115 -68.93 -15.57 15.16
C ILE A 115 -69.14 -16.31 13.83
N ASN A 116 -68.06 -16.73 13.16
CA ASN A 116 -68.12 -17.52 11.92
C ASN A 116 -68.92 -18.82 12.12
N ILE A 117 -68.63 -19.55 13.19
CA ILE A 117 -69.32 -20.81 13.50
C ILE A 117 -70.81 -20.57 13.72
N GLU A 118 -71.18 -19.51 14.45
CA GLU A 118 -72.58 -19.14 14.68
C GLU A 118 -73.30 -18.77 13.37
N LEU A 119 -72.68 -17.93 12.53
CA LEU A 119 -73.21 -17.57 11.21
C LEU A 119 -73.41 -18.80 10.31
N VAL A 120 -72.39 -19.65 10.19
CA VAL A 120 -72.45 -20.88 9.38
C VAL A 120 -73.53 -21.83 9.88
N ASN A 121 -73.73 -21.94 11.20
CA ASN A 121 -74.80 -22.77 11.75
C ASN A 121 -76.19 -22.24 11.37
N MET A 122 -76.42 -20.92 11.46
CA MET A 122 -77.67 -20.30 11.04
C MET A 122 -77.92 -20.46 9.54
N GLU A 123 -76.87 -20.31 8.72
CA GLU A 123 -76.96 -20.47 7.26
C GLU A 123 -77.24 -21.91 6.86
N LYS A 124 -76.57 -22.90 7.49
CA LYS A 124 -76.85 -24.32 7.28
C LYS A 124 -78.26 -24.69 7.73
N GLU A 125 -78.74 -24.12 8.83
CA GLU A 125 -80.12 -24.33 9.28
C GLU A 125 -81.14 -23.72 8.31
N ALA A 126 -80.87 -22.53 7.76
CA ALA A 126 -81.71 -21.95 6.72
C ALA A 126 -81.74 -22.82 5.45
N ILE A 127 -80.59 -23.39 5.06
CA ILE A 127 -80.53 -24.36 3.95
C ILE A 127 -81.36 -25.61 4.26
N ARG A 128 -81.26 -26.15 5.48
CA ARG A 128 -82.04 -27.31 5.92
C ARG A 128 -83.55 -27.03 5.91
N LEU A 129 -83.97 -25.89 6.46
CA LEU A 129 -85.37 -25.43 6.42
C LEU A 129 -85.87 -25.25 4.99
N THR A 130 -85.00 -24.78 4.08
CA THR A 130 -85.33 -24.67 2.65
C THR A 130 -85.51 -26.05 2.03
N ASP A 131 -84.63 -27.01 2.35
CA ASP A 131 -84.75 -28.41 1.89
C ASP A 131 -86.05 -29.07 2.37
N ASP A 132 -86.50 -28.74 3.58
CA ASP A 132 -87.74 -29.24 4.20
C ASP A 132 -89.02 -28.53 3.70
N GLY A 133 -88.89 -27.50 2.86
CA GLY A 133 -90.01 -26.72 2.33
C GLY A 133 -90.50 -25.59 3.24
N GLU A 134 -89.78 -25.29 4.33
CA GLU A 134 -90.11 -24.27 5.33
C GLU A 134 -89.54 -22.89 4.99
N TYR A 135 -89.76 -22.42 3.76
CA TYR A 135 -89.09 -21.25 3.18
C TYR A 135 -89.25 -19.95 3.97
N LYS A 136 -90.44 -19.71 4.54
CA LYS A 136 -90.69 -18.51 5.35
C LYS A 136 -89.83 -18.47 6.60
N GLN A 137 -89.58 -19.63 7.20
CA GLN A 137 -88.72 -19.73 8.39
C GLN A 137 -87.26 -19.56 8.01
N ALA A 138 -86.82 -20.18 6.89
CA ALA A 138 -85.46 -20.00 6.37
C ALA A 138 -85.15 -18.52 6.07
N ILE A 139 -86.04 -17.81 5.41
CA ILE A 139 -85.89 -16.37 5.11
C ILE A 139 -85.89 -15.56 6.41
N SER A 140 -86.86 -15.81 7.31
CA SER A 140 -86.95 -15.09 8.59
C SER A 140 -85.70 -15.30 9.47
N LEU A 141 -85.03 -16.44 9.37
CA LEU A 141 -83.77 -16.70 10.08
C LEU A 141 -82.63 -15.84 9.53
N LEU A 142 -82.47 -15.78 8.20
CA LEU A 142 -81.40 -15.02 7.51
C LEU A 142 -81.62 -13.50 7.48
N GLU A 143 -82.84 -13.06 7.78
CA GLU A 143 -83.24 -11.65 7.94
C GLU A 143 -83.42 -11.24 9.40
N SER A 144 -83.13 -12.14 10.35
CA SER A 144 -83.26 -11.85 11.77
C SER A 144 -82.30 -10.77 12.25
N ASP A 145 -82.69 -10.06 13.32
CA ASP A 145 -81.82 -9.10 14.01
C ASP A 145 -80.56 -9.79 14.56
N GLU A 146 -80.69 -11.05 15.01
CA GLU A 146 -79.57 -11.86 15.50
C GLU A 146 -78.53 -12.10 14.39
N TYR A 147 -78.98 -12.57 13.22
CA TYR A 147 -78.09 -12.78 12.07
C TYR A 147 -77.41 -11.47 11.63
N THR A 148 -78.18 -10.38 11.58
CA THR A 148 -77.66 -9.06 11.17
C THR A 148 -76.63 -8.54 12.17
N ASN A 149 -76.86 -8.70 13.48
CA ASN A 149 -75.91 -8.33 14.52
C ASN A 149 -74.61 -9.17 14.43
N LEU A 150 -74.72 -10.47 14.20
CA LEU A 150 -73.56 -11.34 14.00
C LEU A 150 -72.74 -10.91 12.78
N LYS A 151 -73.38 -10.58 11.65
CA LYS A 151 -72.67 -10.05 10.45
C LYS A 151 -71.98 -8.72 10.74
N SER A 152 -72.61 -7.83 11.50
CA SER A 152 -71.99 -6.57 11.91
C SER A 152 -70.76 -6.83 12.78
N HIS A 153 -70.89 -7.67 13.81
CA HIS A 153 -69.79 -8.03 14.70
C HIS A 153 -68.65 -8.74 13.98
N TYR A 154 -68.96 -9.60 13.01
CA TYR A 154 -67.97 -10.26 12.16
C TYR A 154 -67.13 -9.24 11.37
N THR A 155 -67.82 -8.31 10.72
CA THR A 155 -67.20 -7.24 9.94
C THR A 155 -66.35 -6.33 10.82
N ASP A 156 -66.85 -5.98 12.01
CA ASP A 156 -66.13 -5.11 12.94
C ASP A 156 -64.92 -5.83 13.55
N SER A 157 -65.01 -7.13 13.80
CA SER A 157 -63.88 -7.95 14.27
C SER A 157 -62.73 -7.98 13.24
N LEU A 158 -63.04 -8.09 11.94
CA LEU A 158 -62.04 -8.00 10.86
C LEU A 158 -61.41 -6.60 10.76
N LYS A 159 -62.22 -5.54 10.89
CA LYS A 159 -61.68 -4.16 10.91
C LYS A 159 -60.77 -3.92 12.12
N ILE A 160 -61.15 -4.42 13.29
CA ILE A 160 -60.35 -4.36 14.52
C ILE A 160 -59.05 -5.16 14.34
N HIS A 161 -59.11 -6.33 13.69
CA HIS A 161 -57.92 -7.11 13.38
C HIS A 161 -56.91 -6.32 12.53
N SER A 162 -57.39 -5.77 11.41
CA SER A 162 -56.59 -4.94 10.51
C SER A 162 -55.96 -3.75 11.25
N LYS A 163 -56.74 -3.08 12.11
CA LYS A 163 -56.29 -1.92 12.87
C LYS A 163 -55.31 -2.26 14.00
N ASN A 164 -55.57 -3.30 14.78
CA ASN A 164 -54.75 -3.69 15.95
C ASN A 164 -53.35 -4.15 15.53
N ASN A 165 -53.23 -4.74 14.34
CA ASN A 165 -51.96 -5.17 13.80
C ASN A 165 -51.23 -4.05 13.02
N ASN A 166 -51.71 -2.79 13.08
CA ASN A 166 -51.19 -1.67 12.28
C ASN A 166 -51.01 -2.08 10.81
N LEU A 167 -51.99 -2.82 10.26
CA LEU A 167 -51.94 -3.36 8.91
C LEU A 167 -52.43 -2.34 7.89
N GLU A 168 -52.32 -1.05 8.17
CA GLU A 168 -52.52 -0.09 7.09
C GLU A 168 -51.46 -0.37 6.04
N TYR A 169 -51.87 -0.49 4.78
CA TYR A 169 -50.93 -0.55 3.66
C TYR A 169 -49.88 0.58 3.77
N ASN A 170 -50.30 1.72 4.30
CA ASN A 170 -49.45 2.86 4.63
C ASN A 170 -48.35 2.55 5.64
N ASP A 171 -48.54 1.66 6.61
CA ASP A 171 -47.54 1.33 7.63
C ASP A 171 -46.42 0.44 7.08
N GLY A 172 -46.75 -0.51 6.19
CA GLY A 172 -45.74 -1.26 5.45
C GLY A 172 -44.92 -0.35 4.52
N ILE A 173 -45.59 0.59 3.85
CA ILE A 173 -44.92 1.61 3.03
C ILE A 173 -44.06 2.56 3.88
N ARG A 174 -44.52 2.99 5.06
CA ARG A 174 -43.74 3.80 6.01
C ARG A 174 -42.49 3.05 6.49
N SER A 175 -42.59 1.75 6.72
CA SER A 175 -41.43 0.90 7.08
C SER A 175 -40.36 0.93 5.99
N LEU A 176 -40.76 0.72 4.73
CA LEU A 176 -39.87 0.83 3.57
C LEU A 176 -39.32 2.25 3.39
N GLU A 177 -40.14 3.28 3.60
CA GLU A 177 -39.75 4.69 3.50
C GLU A 177 -38.69 5.03 4.57
N ASN A 178 -38.90 4.61 5.82
CA ASN A 178 -37.95 4.76 6.91
C ASN A 178 -36.61 4.06 6.60
N THR A 179 -36.65 2.82 6.10
CA THR A 179 -35.43 2.11 5.69
C THR A 179 -34.73 2.82 4.54
N SER A 180 -35.48 3.37 3.57
CA SER A 180 -34.90 4.15 2.46
C SER A 180 -34.23 5.44 2.94
N LEU A 181 -34.80 6.11 3.94
CA LEU A 181 -34.24 7.31 4.57
C LEU A 181 -32.97 6.97 5.37
N LEU A 182 -32.99 5.89 6.14
CA LEU A 182 -31.81 5.39 6.86
C LEU A 182 -30.68 5.05 5.90
N LEU A 183 -30.98 4.35 4.79
CA LEU A 183 -29.99 4.00 3.79
C LEU A 183 -29.40 5.23 3.11
N SER A 184 -30.26 6.18 2.70
CA SER A 184 -29.84 7.43 2.07
C SER A 184 -28.95 8.26 3.00
N SER A 185 -29.34 8.41 4.27
CA SER A 185 -28.55 9.15 5.26
C SER A 185 -27.19 8.50 5.56
N ASN A 186 -27.12 7.17 5.61
CA ASN A 186 -25.86 6.44 5.79
C ASN A 186 -24.95 6.61 4.57
N ILE A 187 -25.49 6.56 3.35
CA ILE A 187 -24.75 6.81 2.11
C ILE A 187 -24.23 8.25 2.09
N ASP A 188 -25.06 9.24 2.44
CA ASP A 188 -24.65 10.65 2.47
C ASP A 188 -23.55 10.91 3.51
N ARG A 189 -23.62 10.26 4.68
CA ARG A 189 -22.58 10.37 5.71
C ARG A 189 -21.26 9.80 5.20
N VAL A 190 -21.29 8.58 4.64
CA VAL A 190 -20.09 7.91 4.14
C VAL A 190 -19.48 8.64 2.95
N THR A 191 -20.30 9.12 2.01
CA THR A 191 -19.81 9.87 0.85
C THR A 191 -19.16 11.17 1.31
N LYS A 192 -19.77 11.92 2.23
CA LYS A 192 -19.19 13.16 2.77
C LYS A 192 -17.87 12.92 3.52
N GLU A 193 -17.82 11.92 4.40
CA GLU A 193 -16.58 11.59 5.12
C GLU A 193 -15.49 11.09 4.16
N GLY A 194 -15.84 10.27 3.18
CA GLY A 194 -14.92 9.80 2.14
C GLY A 194 -14.35 10.94 1.30
N THR A 195 -15.17 11.92 0.92
CA THR A 195 -14.74 13.11 0.18
C THR A 195 -13.74 13.94 0.99
N ILE A 196 -13.95 14.14 2.30
CA ILE A 196 -12.99 14.85 3.16
C ILE A 196 -11.63 14.15 3.19
N VAL A 197 -11.61 12.82 3.29
CA VAL A 197 -10.37 12.03 3.27
C VAL A 197 -9.63 12.22 1.94
N LEU A 198 -10.34 12.19 0.82
CA LEU A 198 -9.75 12.33 -0.52
C LEU A 198 -9.31 13.75 -0.85
N GLU A 199 -10.09 14.77 -0.50
CA GLU A 199 -9.82 16.16 -0.88
C GLU A 199 -8.86 16.88 0.06
N ILE A 200 -8.81 16.48 1.34
CA ILE A 200 -8.02 17.18 2.36
C ILE A 200 -6.87 16.30 2.85
N ILE A 201 -7.17 15.10 3.35
CA ILE A 201 -6.15 14.27 4.01
C ILE A 201 -5.13 13.73 3.01
N PHE A 202 -5.59 13.22 1.86
CA PHE A 202 -4.69 12.68 0.83
C PHE A 202 -3.65 13.71 0.32
N PRO A 203 -4.02 14.93 -0.12
CA PRO A 203 -3.03 15.90 -0.59
C PRO A 203 -2.09 16.40 0.53
N ILE A 204 -2.56 16.51 1.78
CA ILE A 204 -1.70 16.83 2.92
C ILE A 204 -0.63 15.74 3.10
N LEU A 205 -1.02 14.47 3.05
CA LEU A 205 -0.11 13.35 3.23
C LEU A 205 0.89 13.21 2.07
N VAL A 206 0.46 13.44 0.83
CA VAL A 206 1.35 13.51 -0.34
C VAL A 206 2.34 14.67 -0.20
N SER A 207 1.86 15.85 0.17
CA SER A 207 2.70 17.03 0.37
C SER A 207 3.73 16.82 1.48
N LEU A 208 3.30 16.23 2.61
CA LEU A 208 4.19 15.86 3.72
C LEU A 208 5.26 14.85 3.27
N SER A 209 4.88 13.86 2.46
CA SER A 209 5.83 12.87 1.91
C SER A 209 6.89 13.51 1.02
N ILE A 210 6.49 14.45 0.15
CA ILE A 210 7.42 15.20 -0.71
C ILE A 210 8.35 16.06 0.14
N LEU A 211 7.82 16.77 1.14
CA LEU A 211 8.61 17.58 2.07
C LEU A 211 9.63 16.74 2.84
N LEU A 212 9.22 15.59 3.38
CA LEU A 212 10.12 14.65 4.05
C LEU A 212 11.19 14.12 3.10
N GLY A 213 10.81 13.74 1.87
CA GLY A 213 11.76 13.31 0.85
C GLY A 213 12.84 14.35 0.56
N ILE A 214 12.45 15.61 0.38
CA ILE A 214 13.39 16.73 0.18
C ILE A 214 14.25 16.95 1.43
N PHE A 215 13.66 16.91 2.62
CA PHE A 215 14.36 17.07 3.90
C PHE A 215 15.45 16.01 4.08
N PHE A 216 15.12 14.72 3.95
CA PHE A 216 16.08 13.62 4.07
C PHE A 216 17.12 13.65 2.95
N SER A 217 16.72 13.99 1.72
CA SER A 217 17.67 14.13 0.63
C SER A 217 18.73 15.21 0.92
N LYS A 218 18.32 16.37 1.45
CA LYS A 218 19.24 17.48 1.74
C LYS A 218 20.07 17.26 2.99
N ARG A 219 19.51 16.68 4.05
CA ARG A 219 20.20 16.49 5.33
C ARG A 219 21.04 15.22 5.40
N LEU A 220 20.61 14.12 4.77
CA LEU A 220 21.28 12.84 4.92
C LEU A 220 21.92 12.38 3.60
N SER A 221 21.12 12.26 2.53
CA SER A 221 21.62 11.66 1.30
C SER A 221 22.68 12.50 0.61
N ALA A 222 22.48 13.81 0.46
CA ALA A 222 23.40 14.69 -0.27
C ALA A 222 24.80 14.80 0.38
N PRO A 223 24.94 15.04 1.70
CA PRO A 223 26.25 15.08 2.36
C PRO A 223 27.04 13.77 2.22
N ILE A 224 26.38 12.61 2.36
CA ILE A 224 27.01 11.30 2.15
C ILE A 224 27.49 11.13 0.71
N GLY A 225 26.77 11.69 -0.26
CA GLY A 225 27.20 11.69 -1.66
C GLY A 225 28.44 12.52 -1.93
N ASP A 226 28.51 13.70 -1.34
CA ASP A 226 29.69 14.56 -1.46
C ASP A 226 30.89 13.87 -0.83
N LEU A 227 30.73 13.32 0.37
CA LEU A 227 31.78 12.55 1.03
C LEU A 227 32.24 11.38 0.15
N LYS A 228 31.31 10.62 -0.46
CA LYS A 228 31.65 9.54 -1.40
C LYS A 228 32.48 10.04 -2.59
N LYS A 229 32.18 11.22 -3.13
CA LYS A 229 32.97 11.82 -4.23
C LYS A 229 34.37 12.21 -3.73
N SER A 230 34.47 12.86 -2.57
CA SER A 230 35.76 13.23 -1.97
C SER A 230 36.63 12.01 -1.68
N VAL A 231 36.06 10.95 -1.11
CA VAL A 231 36.75 9.68 -0.86
C VAL A 231 37.38 9.11 -2.13
N LYS A 232 36.68 9.18 -3.27
CA LYS A 232 37.23 8.72 -4.56
C LYS A 232 38.41 9.55 -5.04
N LEU A 233 38.39 10.87 -4.84
CA LEU A 233 39.49 11.75 -5.20
C LEU A 233 40.72 11.48 -4.33
N ILE A 234 40.52 11.28 -3.03
CA ILE A 234 41.59 10.95 -2.08
C ILE A 234 42.18 9.57 -2.37
N ALA A 235 41.34 8.57 -2.70
CA ALA A 235 41.81 7.25 -3.11
C ALA A 235 42.65 7.27 -4.40
N ALA A 236 42.50 8.31 -5.23
CA ALA A 236 43.33 8.55 -6.41
C ALA A 236 44.63 9.35 -6.09
N GLY A 237 44.94 9.60 -4.81
CA GLY A 237 46.14 10.31 -4.37
C GLY A 237 46.00 11.83 -4.28
N ASN A 238 44.81 12.39 -4.53
CA ASN A 238 44.57 13.82 -4.36
C ASN A 238 44.12 14.13 -2.92
N PHE A 239 45.05 14.61 -2.10
CA PHE A 239 44.77 15.00 -0.71
C PHE A 239 44.31 16.47 -0.56
N ASP A 240 44.40 17.28 -1.61
CA ASP A 240 43.95 18.68 -1.62
C ASP A 240 42.47 18.79 -2.05
N VAL A 241 41.59 18.17 -1.27
CA VAL A 241 40.16 18.10 -1.57
C VAL A 241 39.37 18.84 -0.49
N ASN A 242 38.55 19.81 -0.92
CA ASN A 242 37.60 20.47 -0.04
C ASN A 242 36.40 19.55 0.25
N ILE A 243 36.24 19.15 1.51
CA ILE A 243 35.12 18.32 1.96
C ILE A 243 34.14 19.20 2.73
N PRO A 244 32.93 19.47 2.17
CA PRO A 244 31.95 20.33 2.82
C PRO A 244 31.37 19.65 4.07
N VAL A 245 31.54 20.27 5.24
CA VAL A 245 30.97 19.80 6.51
C VAL A 245 29.53 20.26 6.62
N ARG A 246 28.57 19.38 6.31
CA ARG A 246 27.13 19.67 6.34
C ARG A 246 26.31 18.43 6.72
N GLY A 247 25.12 18.64 7.28
CA GLY A 247 24.21 17.57 7.69
C GLY A 247 23.83 17.62 9.18
N PRO A 248 23.21 16.56 9.71
CA PRO A 248 23.09 16.28 11.15
C PRO A 248 24.45 16.23 11.83
N ASP A 249 24.45 16.32 13.15
CA ASP A 249 25.70 16.42 13.90
C ASP A 249 26.54 15.15 13.79
N GLU A 250 25.92 13.96 13.75
CA GLU A 250 26.61 12.68 13.54
C GLU A 250 27.28 12.62 12.16
N ILE A 251 26.65 13.21 11.14
CA ILE A 251 27.22 13.26 9.78
C ILE A 251 28.36 14.28 9.72
N LYS A 252 28.20 15.43 10.39
CA LYS A 252 29.29 16.43 10.48
C LYS A 252 30.50 15.86 11.21
N GLU A 253 30.28 15.16 12.32
CA GLU A 253 31.33 14.50 13.11
C GLU A 253 32.09 13.49 12.25
N LEU A 254 31.38 12.60 11.55
CA LEU A 254 32.00 11.66 10.61
C LEU A 254 32.83 12.37 9.53
N ILE A 255 32.32 13.45 8.93
CA ILE A 255 33.06 14.22 7.93
C ILE A 255 34.29 14.88 8.54
N GLN A 256 34.21 15.35 9.78
CA GLN A 256 35.30 16.01 10.49
C GLN A 256 36.41 15.01 10.86
N ASP A 257 36.05 13.82 11.33
CA ASP A 257 36.99 12.73 11.60
C ASP A 257 37.68 12.28 10.31
N PHE A 258 36.90 12.12 9.24
CA PHE A 258 37.45 11.80 7.93
C PHE A 258 38.41 12.88 7.42
N LYS A 259 38.07 14.16 7.59
CA LYS A 259 38.94 15.29 7.23
C LYS A 259 40.26 15.26 8.02
N THR A 260 40.21 14.94 9.31
CA THR A 260 41.41 14.78 10.15
C THR A 260 42.28 13.65 9.63
N MET A 261 41.70 12.50 9.28
CA MET A 261 42.43 11.38 8.68
C MET A 261 43.11 11.77 7.36
N VAL A 262 42.45 12.55 6.50
CA VAL A 262 43.03 13.04 5.23
C VAL A 262 44.23 13.94 5.47
N ILE A 263 44.17 14.82 6.48
CA ILE A 263 45.28 15.70 6.86
C ILE A 263 46.49 14.85 7.31
N GLU A 264 46.27 13.84 8.14
CA GLU A 264 47.35 12.96 8.61
C GLU A 264 47.93 12.11 7.47
N LEU A 265 47.10 11.60 6.56
CA LEU A 265 47.56 10.90 5.36
C LEU A 265 48.44 11.79 4.48
N ASN A 266 48.05 13.05 4.27
CA ASN A 266 48.83 14.00 3.50
C ASN A 266 50.19 14.29 4.16
N LYS A 267 50.22 14.44 5.50
CA LYS A 267 51.48 14.60 6.25
C LYS A 267 52.39 13.40 6.07
N ILE A 268 51.85 12.19 6.15
CA ILE A 268 52.61 10.95 5.93
C ILE A 268 53.19 10.92 4.52
N ASP A 269 52.43 11.32 3.49
CA ASP A 269 52.93 11.34 2.11
C ASP A 269 54.05 12.38 1.92
N ILE A 270 53.90 13.59 2.49
CA ILE A 270 54.95 14.62 2.47
C ILE A 270 56.21 14.11 3.17
N MET A 271 56.08 13.55 4.38
CA MET A 271 57.23 13.00 5.12
C MET A 271 57.92 11.86 4.36
N LYS A 272 57.16 10.99 3.68
CA LYS A 272 57.71 9.93 2.83
C LYS A 272 58.56 10.50 1.69
N ASN A 273 58.07 11.58 1.06
CA ASN A 273 58.76 12.24 -0.04
C ASN A 273 60.03 12.96 0.44
N ASP A 274 59.95 13.69 1.55
CA ASP A 274 61.10 14.38 2.16
C ASP A 274 62.18 13.38 2.61
N PHE A 275 61.78 12.28 3.25
CA PHE A 275 62.68 11.21 3.65
C PHE A 275 63.41 10.60 2.45
N SER A 276 62.69 10.33 1.36
CA SER A 276 63.26 9.77 0.13
C SER A 276 64.28 10.72 -0.51
N ALA A 277 63.97 12.02 -0.54
CA ALA A 277 64.89 13.04 -1.05
C ALA A 277 66.14 13.17 -0.17
N MET A 278 65.96 13.20 1.15
CA MET A 278 67.06 13.29 2.13
C MET A 278 68.02 12.11 2.01
N ILE A 279 67.52 10.86 2.02
CA ILE A 279 68.37 9.66 1.89
C ILE A 279 69.18 9.69 0.60
N THR A 280 68.57 10.14 -0.50
CA THR A 280 69.26 10.22 -1.79
C THR A 280 70.46 11.17 -1.73
N HIS A 281 70.28 12.33 -1.11
CA HIS A 281 71.36 13.30 -0.92
C HIS A 281 72.48 12.76 -0.03
N GLU A 282 72.12 12.20 1.13
CA GLU A 282 73.07 11.68 2.11
C GLU A 282 73.85 10.46 1.60
N LEU A 283 73.27 9.65 0.71
CA LEU A 283 73.98 8.54 0.07
C LEU A 283 74.88 8.99 -1.08
N LYS A 284 74.52 10.05 -1.81
CA LYS A 284 75.33 10.60 -2.91
C LYS A 284 76.60 11.29 -2.41
N THR A 285 76.49 12.05 -1.32
CA THR A 285 77.58 12.83 -0.74
C THR A 285 78.86 12.02 -0.45
N PRO A 286 78.82 10.83 0.20
CA PRO A 286 80.01 10.01 0.43
C PRO A 286 80.49 9.23 -0.80
N LEU A 287 79.61 8.94 -1.77
CA LEU A 287 79.99 8.22 -2.99
C LEU A 287 80.88 9.06 -3.91
N VAL A 288 80.61 10.35 -4.04
CA VAL A 288 81.39 11.28 -4.88
C VAL A 288 82.89 11.29 -4.53
N PRO A 289 83.31 11.52 -3.27
CA PRO A 289 84.73 11.49 -2.91
C PRO A 289 85.33 10.08 -3.00
N ILE A 290 84.58 9.00 -2.72
CA ILE A 290 85.09 7.63 -2.91
C ILE A 290 85.45 7.39 -4.38
N ILE A 291 84.56 7.76 -5.31
CA ILE A 291 84.83 7.67 -6.75
C ILE A 291 86.04 8.56 -7.11
N GLY A 292 86.08 9.79 -6.60
CA GLY A 292 87.19 10.71 -6.83
C GLY A 292 88.54 10.17 -6.35
N TYR A 293 88.62 9.59 -5.15
CA TYR A 293 89.85 8.98 -4.64
C TYR A 293 90.27 7.76 -5.46
N VAL A 294 89.31 6.92 -5.88
CA VAL A 294 89.60 5.79 -6.77
C VAL A 294 90.13 6.28 -8.12
N ASP A 295 89.60 7.39 -8.65
CA ASP A 295 90.07 8.00 -9.90
C ASP A 295 91.47 8.60 -9.78
N LEU A 296 91.80 9.26 -8.65
CA LEU A 296 93.15 9.75 -8.38
C LEU A 296 94.17 8.60 -8.28
N LEU A 297 93.79 7.49 -7.62
CA LEU A 297 94.62 6.29 -7.53
C LEU A 297 94.83 5.66 -8.92
N LEU A 298 93.77 5.48 -9.70
CA LEU A 298 93.84 4.94 -11.06
C LEU A 298 94.65 5.84 -12.02
N SER A 299 94.63 7.15 -11.79
CA SER A 299 95.42 8.14 -12.57
C SER A 299 96.89 8.20 -12.15
N LYS A 300 97.33 7.30 -11.27
CA LYS A 300 98.72 7.19 -10.76
C LYS A 300 99.23 8.45 -10.03
N HIS A 301 98.34 9.32 -9.54
CA HIS A 301 98.74 10.52 -8.80
C HIS A 301 99.45 10.22 -7.47
N PHE A 302 99.27 9.01 -6.92
CA PHE A 302 99.90 8.55 -5.68
C PHE A 302 100.97 7.46 -5.88
N GLY A 303 101.41 7.23 -7.12
CA GLY A 303 102.42 6.24 -7.47
C GLY A 303 101.92 5.14 -8.42
N ASP A 304 102.83 4.24 -8.80
CA ASP A 304 102.51 3.12 -9.69
C ASP A 304 101.69 2.03 -8.98
N LEU A 305 100.69 1.53 -9.70
CA LEU A 305 99.84 0.43 -9.26
C LEU A 305 100.18 -0.85 -10.02
N ASN A 306 100.16 -1.97 -9.31
CA ASN A 306 100.22 -3.28 -9.96
C ASN A 306 98.86 -3.68 -10.57
N GLN A 307 98.87 -4.68 -11.44
CA GLN A 307 97.67 -5.13 -12.17
C GLN A 307 96.52 -5.54 -11.23
N ASN A 308 96.82 -6.24 -10.14
CA ASN A 308 95.82 -6.66 -9.16
C ASN A 308 95.19 -5.44 -8.45
N GLN A 309 95.95 -4.40 -8.12
CA GLN A 309 95.45 -3.17 -7.51
C GLN A 309 94.52 -2.42 -8.46
N ILE A 310 94.89 -2.30 -9.74
CA ILE A 310 94.07 -1.67 -10.78
C ILE A 310 92.73 -2.40 -10.91
N GLU A 311 92.74 -3.73 -11.01
CA GLU A 311 91.50 -4.51 -11.12
C GLU A 311 90.58 -4.35 -9.90
N ARG A 312 91.13 -4.27 -8.68
CA ARG A 312 90.34 -4.05 -7.46
C ARG A 312 89.75 -2.64 -7.41
N LEU A 313 90.52 -1.63 -7.77
CA LEU A 313 90.05 -0.23 -7.85
C LEU A 313 88.94 -0.06 -8.88
N LEU A 314 89.07 -0.67 -10.06
CA LEU A 314 88.01 -0.67 -11.07
C LEU A 314 86.72 -1.35 -10.56
N LYS A 315 86.83 -2.45 -9.81
CA LYS A 315 85.66 -3.09 -9.17
C LYS A 315 85.00 -2.19 -8.13
N ILE A 316 85.78 -1.51 -7.30
CA ILE A 316 85.27 -0.54 -6.31
C ILE A 316 84.54 0.60 -7.03
N LYS A 317 85.18 1.21 -8.04
CA LYS A 317 84.58 2.28 -8.84
C LYS A 317 83.25 1.85 -9.44
N ASN A 318 83.22 0.69 -10.10
CA ASN A 318 82.01 0.18 -10.75
C ASN A 318 80.88 -0.07 -9.74
N ASN A 319 81.18 -0.59 -8.55
CA ASN A 319 80.18 -0.78 -7.50
C ASN A 319 79.65 0.56 -6.95
N CYS A 320 80.52 1.55 -6.74
CA CYS A 320 80.11 2.88 -6.31
C CYS A 320 79.23 3.58 -7.36
N VAL A 321 79.58 3.50 -8.64
CA VAL A 321 78.78 4.04 -9.75
C VAL A 321 77.43 3.32 -9.83
N ARG A 322 77.41 1.99 -9.70
CA ARG A 322 76.16 1.23 -9.68
C ARG A 322 75.26 1.62 -8.51
N MET A 323 75.83 1.83 -7.33
CA MET A 323 75.10 2.27 -6.15
C MET A 323 74.54 3.69 -6.33
N GLN A 324 75.30 4.60 -6.93
CA GLN A 324 74.85 5.94 -7.27
C GLN A 324 73.64 5.92 -8.24
N ASN A 325 73.69 5.07 -9.25
CA ASN A 325 72.58 4.89 -10.19
C ASN A 325 71.35 4.31 -9.47
N MET A 326 71.52 3.28 -8.65
CA MET A 326 70.41 2.66 -7.90
C MET A 326 69.73 3.64 -6.92
N VAL A 327 70.50 4.52 -6.27
CA VAL A 327 69.96 5.57 -5.41
C VAL A 327 69.17 6.60 -6.22
N THR A 328 69.63 6.92 -7.43
CA THR A 328 68.93 7.82 -8.36
C THR A 328 67.63 7.18 -8.85
N ASP A 329 67.66 5.89 -9.21
CA ASP A 329 66.50 5.14 -9.68
C ASP A 329 65.40 5.07 -8.60
N ILE A 330 65.75 4.90 -7.32
CA ILE A 330 64.79 4.92 -6.20
C ILE A 330 64.07 6.28 -6.11
N LEU A 331 64.80 7.38 -6.31
CA LEU A 331 64.23 8.72 -6.29
C LEU A 331 63.31 8.94 -7.49
N ASP A 332 63.68 8.46 -8.67
CA ASP A 332 62.84 8.56 -9.87
C ASP A 332 61.56 7.73 -9.72
N ILE A 333 61.62 6.52 -9.14
CA ILE A 333 60.45 5.69 -8.82
C ILE A 333 59.51 6.42 -7.85
N ASN A 334 60.05 7.05 -6.80
CA ASN A 334 59.22 7.81 -5.85
C ASN A 334 58.56 9.03 -6.51
N ARG A 335 59.23 9.70 -7.45
CA ARG A 335 58.66 10.80 -8.25
C ARG A 335 57.61 10.33 -9.25
N MET A 336 57.75 9.12 -9.80
CA MET A 336 56.74 8.48 -10.65
C MET A 336 55.43 8.23 -9.89
N GLY A 337 55.51 7.77 -8.64
CA GLY A 337 54.34 7.44 -7.81
C GLY A 337 53.53 8.64 -7.32
N THR A 338 54.10 9.85 -7.33
CA THR A 338 53.46 11.07 -6.79
C THR A 338 52.96 12.04 -7.86
N ASN A 339 52.99 11.65 -9.15
CA ASN A 339 52.62 12.51 -10.28
C ASN A 339 53.44 13.83 -10.33
N GLN A 340 54.64 13.85 -9.72
CA GLN A 340 55.52 15.02 -9.64
C GLN A 340 56.56 15.06 -10.77
N LEU A 341 56.60 14.04 -11.64
CA LEU A 341 57.42 14.08 -12.86
C LEU A 341 56.87 15.13 -13.83
N LYS A 342 57.53 16.28 -13.85
CA LYS A 342 57.31 17.30 -14.88
C LYS A 342 58.05 16.86 -16.14
N PHE A 343 57.32 16.32 -17.10
CA PHE A 343 57.86 16.06 -18.42
C PHE A 343 57.98 17.38 -19.18
N ASN A 344 59.20 17.77 -19.53
CA ASN A 344 59.42 18.82 -20.51
C ASN A 344 59.38 18.18 -21.90
N MET A 345 58.20 18.22 -22.52
CA MET A 345 57.96 17.61 -23.83
C MET A 345 58.41 18.59 -24.92
N GLU A 346 59.48 18.24 -25.64
CA GLU A 346 59.99 19.01 -26.76
C GLU A 346 59.94 18.18 -28.05
N ILE A 347 59.60 18.82 -29.18
CA ILE A 347 59.62 18.17 -30.49
C ILE A 347 61.08 18.04 -30.92
N ASN A 348 61.56 16.80 -31.04
CA ASN A 348 62.91 16.48 -31.49
C ASN A 348 62.89 15.45 -32.62
N ASP A 349 63.92 15.50 -33.47
CA ASP A 349 64.12 14.50 -34.53
C ASP A 349 64.64 13.19 -33.92
N MET A 350 63.82 12.14 -34.01
CA MET A 350 64.16 10.80 -33.54
C MET A 350 65.45 10.27 -34.19
N SER A 351 65.72 10.62 -35.44
CA SER A 351 66.91 10.18 -36.17
C SER A 351 68.18 10.74 -35.52
N LEU A 352 68.13 12.01 -35.09
CA LEU A 352 69.24 12.67 -34.39
C LEU A 352 69.47 12.04 -33.00
N ILE A 353 68.41 11.74 -32.26
CA ILE A 353 68.50 11.08 -30.94
C ILE A 353 69.12 9.68 -31.08
N VAL A 354 68.65 8.90 -32.05
CA VAL A 354 69.15 7.54 -32.29
C VAL A 354 70.60 7.57 -32.77
N MET A 355 70.95 8.48 -33.69
CA MET A 355 72.36 8.65 -34.11
C MET A 355 73.26 9.06 -32.95
N PHE A 356 72.82 9.97 -32.09
CA PHE A 356 73.56 10.38 -30.90
C PHE A 356 73.77 9.23 -29.92
N ALA A 357 72.73 8.41 -29.69
CA ALA A 357 72.85 7.21 -28.85
C ALA A 357 73.79 6.15 -29.45
N ILE A 358 73.70 5.93 -30.76
CA ILE A 358 74.59 5.05 -31.52
C ILE A 358 76.05 5.51 -31.39
N ASP A 359 76.31 6.81 -31.57
CA ASP A 359 77.65 7.36 -31.47
C ASP A 359 78.22 7.24 -30.05
N MET A 360 77.42 7.52 -29.02
CA MET A 360 77.82 7.30 -27.61
C MET A 360 78.16 5.83 -27.30
N LEU A 361 77.44 4.87 -27.88
CA LEU A 361 77.64 3.44 -27.59
C LEU A 361 78.76 2.80 -28.42
N LYS A 362 79.16 3.45 -29.53
CA LYS A 362 80.16 2.94 -30.48
C LYS A 362 81.51 2.63 -29.82
N ASP A 363 81.95 3.47 -28.90
CA ASP A 363 83.19 3.28 -28.14
C ASP A 363 83.13 2.07 -27.19
N GLU A 364 81.96 1.81 -26.61
CA GLU A 364 81.77 0.70 -25.69
C GLU A 364 81.68 -0.64 -26.43
N PHE A 365 81.02 -0.66 -27.59
CA PHE A 365 80.97 -1.81 -28.49
C PHE A 365 82.35 -2.15 -29.07
N SER A 366 83.12 -1.13 -29.45
CA SER A 366 84.50 -1.28 -29.92
C SER A 366 85.40 -1.89 -28.84
N LYS A 367 85.27 -1.45 -27.58
CA LYS A 367 86.00 -2.02 -26.44
C LYS A 367 85.62 -3.49 -26.17
N LYS A 368 84.38 -3.88 -26.42
CA LYS A 368 83.88 -5.26 -26.25
C LYS A 368 84.04 -6.14 -27.49
N LYS A 369 84.62 -5.61 -28.58
CA LYS A 369 84.74 -6.28 -29.91
C LYS A 369 83.39 -6.77 -30.45
N LEU A 370 82.31 -6.04 -30.16
CA LEU A 370 80.98 -6.32 -30.66
C LEU A 370 80.71 -5.40 -31.85
N GLN A 371 80.04 -5.91 -32.88
CA GLN A 371 79.57 -5.08 -33.99
C GLN A 371 78.25 -4.42 -33.58
N LEU A 372 78.13 -3.13 -33.89
CA LEU A 372 76.91 -2.35 -33.67
C LEU A 372 75.93 -2.58 -34.83
#